data_AF-A0A1H9TZQ6-F1
#
_entry.id   AF-A0A1H9TZQ6-F1
#
_cell.length_a   1.000
_cell.length_b   1.000
_cell.length_c   1.000
_cell.angle_alpha   90.00
_cell.angle_beta   90.00
_cell.angle_gamma   90.00
#
_symmetry.space_group_name_H-M   'P 1'
#
loop_
_entity.id
_entity.type
_entity.pdbx_description
1 polymer ?
#
loop_
_entity_poly.entity_id
_entity_poly.type
_entity_poly.pdbx_seq_one_letter_code
_entity_poly.pdbx_strand_id
1 'polypeptide(L)' 'MIIAYQVILILVILIGFIGAIGERKDKDLRTKMTALCIAAMVSFIISTKFL' A
#
# COMPACT_ATOMS: atom_id res chain seq x y z
N MET A 1 18.16 -1.54 8.02
CA MET A 1 17.66 -1.29 6.65
C MET A 1 16.28 -1.90 6.41
N ILE A 2 16.07 -3.17 6.76
CA ILE A 2 14.79 -3.88 6.57
C ILE A 2 13.62 -3.22 7.33
N ILE A 3 13.86 -2.78 8.57
CA ILE A 3 12.87 -2.08 9.39
C ILE A 3 12.42 -0.76 8.75
N ALA A 4 13.35 0.00 8.16
CA ALA A 4 13.00 1.26 7.48
C ALA A 4 12.13 1.01 6.24
N TYR A 5 12.42 -0.08 5.49
CA TYR A 5 11.61 -0.51 4.36
C TYR A 5 10.19 -0.94 4.78
N GLN A 6 10.06 -1.69 5.87
CA GLN A 6 8.76 -2.05 6.45
C GLN A 6 7.94 -0.82 6.87
N VAL A 7 8.57 0.18 7.49
CA VAL A 7 7.89 1.43 7.89
C VAL A 7 7.38 2.19 6.66
N ILE A 8 8.18 2.28 5.59
CA ILE A 8 7.77 2.91 4.34
C ILE A 8 6.58 2.16 3.71
N LEU A 9 6.62 0.83 3.68
CA LEU A 9 5.52 0.02 3.16
C LEU A 9 4.22 0.22 3.94
N ILE A 10 4.29 0.31 5.27
CA ILE A 10 3.12 0.61 6.11
C ILE A 10 2.54 1.99 5.79
N LEU A 11 3.39 3.01 5.60
CA LEU A 11 2.94 4.34 5.20
C LEU A 11 2.25 4.33 3.83
N VAL A 12 2.80 3.60 2.86
CA VAL A 12 2.20 3.46 1.52
C VAL A 12 0.84 2.77 1.60
N ILE A 13 0.70 1.73 2.43
CA ILE A 13 -0.59 1.06 2.67
C ILE A 13 -1.60 2.05 3.26
N LEU A 14 -1.22 2.84 4.28
CA LEU A 14 -2.11 3.82 4.90
C LEU A 14 -2.59 4.89 3.91
N ILE A 15 -1.67 5.45 3.11
CA ILE A 15 -1.99 6.48 2.12
C ILE A 15 -2.89 5.91 1.02
N GLY A 16 -2.58 4.72 0.50
CA GLY A 16 -3.42 4.06 -0.51
C GLY A 16 -4.81 3.71 0.02
N PHE A 17 -4.95 3.36 1.30
CA PHE A 17 -6.25 3.07 1.92
C PHE A 17 -7.08 4.34 2.11
N ILE A 18 -6.47 5.42 2.63
CA ILE A 18 -7.12 6.71 2.81
C ILE A 18 -7.55 7.29 1.46
N GLY A 19 -6.68 7.22 0.46
CA GLY A 19 -6.99 7.67 -0.90
C GLY A 19 -8.08 6.83 -1.55
N ALA A 20 -8.05 5.50 -1.42
CA ALA A 20 -9.11 4.64 -1.94
C ALA A 20 -10.48 4.88 -1.27
N ILE A 21 -10.52 5.28 0.00
CA ILE A 21 -11.76 5.60 0.72
C ILE A 21 -12.23 7.03 0.42
N GLY A 22 -11.30 7.98 0.31
CA GLY A 22 -11.57 9.40 0.03
C GLY A 22 -12.00 9.64 -1.41
N GLU A 23 -11.51 8.84 -2.36
CA GLU A 23 -11.84 8.96 -3.77
C GLU A 23 -13.16 8.28 -4.12
N ARG A 24 -14.25 9.06 -3.99
CA ARG A 24 -15.61 8.62 -4.32
C ARG A 24 -16.01 8.89 -5.78
N LYS A 25 -15.28 9.76 -6.49
CA LYS A 25 -15.63 10.24 -7.84
C LYS A 25 -14.85 9.53 -8.95
N ASP A 26 -13.56 9.28 -8.75
CA ASP A 26 -12.69 8.70 -9.78
C ASP A 26 -12.47 7.19 -9.56
N LYS A 27 -13.21 6.38 -10.32
CA LYS A 27 -13.07 4.91 -10.29
C LYS A 27 -11.69 4.44 -10.75
N ASP A 28 -11.05 5.13 -11.70
CA ASP A 28 -9.72 4.77 -12.20
C ASP A 28 -8.65 4.98 -11.13
N LEU A 29 -8.69 6.15 -10.47
CA LEU A 29 -7.74 6.49 -9.41
C LEU A 29 -7.93 5.61 -8.18
N ARG A 30 -9.19 5.33 -7.80
CA ARG A 30 -9.50 4.35 -6.74
C ARG A 30 -8.97 2.95 -7.04
N THR A 31 -9.06 2.50 -8.30
CA THR A 31 -8.55 1.19 -8.74
C THR A 31 -7.03 1.15 -8.70
N LYS A 32 -6.36 2.22 -9.14
CA LYS A 32 -4.90 2.35 -9.05
C LYS A 32 -4.42 2.37 -7.60
N MET A 33 -5.08 3.11 -6.71
CA MET A 33 -4.72 3.16 -5.30
C MET A 33 -4.95 1.83 -4.58
N THR A 34 -6.02 1.11 -4.90
CA THR A 34 -6.24 -0.25 -4.37
C THR A 34 -5.20 -1.24 -4.90
N ALA A 35 -4.84 -1.20 -6.18
CA ALA A 35 -3.76 -2.02 -6.73
C ALA A 35 -2.40 -1.71 -6.06
N LEU A 36 -2.14 -0.43 -5.77
CA LEU A 36 -0.93 0.03 -5.09
C LEU A 36 -0.89 -0.46 -3.63
N CYS A 37 -2.03 -0.43 -2.92
CA CYS A 37 -2.21 -1.05 -1.61
C CYS A 37 -1.95 -2.56 -1.62
N ILE A 38 -2.49 -3.28 -2.61
CA ILE A 38 -2.30 -4.73 -2.73
C ILE A 38 -0.84 -5.05 -3.01
N ALA A 39 -0.18 -4.32 -3.92
CA ALA A 39 1.23 -4.48 -4.22
C ALA A 39 2.12 -4.20 -2.98
N ALA A 40 1.78 -3.17 -2.20
CA ALA A 40 2.47 -2.85 -0.96
C ALA A 40 2.26 -3.93 0.12
N MET A 41 1.05 -4.48 0.25
CA MET A 41 0.76 -5.61 1.15
C MET A 41 1.58 -6.86 0.78
N VAL A 42 1.64 -7.21 -0.51
CA VAL A 42 2.44 -8.37 -0.98
C VAL A 42 3.92 -8.15 -0.70
N SER A 43 4.43 -6.95 -0.98
CA SER A 43 5.82 -6.57 -0.70
C SER A 43 6.13 -6.60 0.80
N PHE A 44 5.18 -6.20 1.64
CA PHE A 44 5.29 -6.26 3.09
C PHE A 44 5.34 -7.70 3.60
N ILE A 45 4.45 -8.57 3.10
CA ILE A 45 4.44 -9.99 3.48
C ILE A 45 5.77 -10.65 3.12
N ILE A 46 6.27 -10.43 1.90
CA ILE A 46 7.56 -10.96 1.44
C ILE A 46 8.69 -10.43 2.33
N SER A 47 8.73 -9.12 2.59
CA SER A 47 9.73 -8.50 3.44
C SER A 47 9.70 -8.98 4.89
N THR A 48 8.56 -9.47 5.38
CA THR A 48 8.41 -9.90 6.79
C THR A 48 8.60 -11.41 6.95
N LYS A 49 8.39 -12.20 5.88
CA LYS A 49 8.48 -13.67 5.91
C LYS A 49 9.77 -14.23 5.32
N PHE A 50 10.44 -13.49 4.43
CA PHE A 50 11.55 -13.99 3.62
C PHE A 50 12.88 -13.27 3.88
N LEU A 51 12.85 -12.16 4.64
CA LEU A 51 13.99 -11.30 4.97
C LEU A 51 14.09 -11.14 6.49
#